data_AF-A0A7G5GZV8-F1
#
_entry.id   AF-A0A7G5GZV8-F1
#
_cell.length_a   1.000
_cell.length_b   1.000
_cell.length_c   1.000
_cell.angle_alpha   90.00
_cell.angle_beta   90.00
_cell.angle_gamma   90.00
#
_symmetry.space_group_name_H-M   'P 1'
#
loop_
_entity.id
_entity.type
_entity.pdbx_description
1 polymer ?
#
loop_
_entity_poly.entity_id
_entity_poly.type
_entity_poly.pdbx_seq_one_letter_code
_entity_poly.pdbx_strand_id
1 'polypeptide(L)'
;MITKAMGQPNDAINPNADQQRKLLEDMIKQCDALIDELYETIELFTLDGASPDDETMHTDAAQELVYYTRKRIELVEALQLLRSGHP
;
A
#
# COMPACT_ATOMS: atom_id res chain seq x y z
N MET A 1 -21.11 45.13 -28.55
CA MET A 1 -20.29 43.91 -28.38
C MET A 1 -19.61 43.99 -27.03
N ILE A 2 -19.98 43.12 -26.09
CA ILE A 2 -19.27 42.92 -24.82
C ILE A 2 -19.13 41.41 -24.66
N THR A 3 -17.92 40.91 -24.83
CA THR A 3 -17.55 39.50 -24.66
C THR A 3 -17.53 39.20 -23.16
N LYS A 4 -18.58 38.55 -22.65
CA LYS A 4 -18.61 38.06 -21.28
C LYS A 4 -17.74 36.81 -21.22
N ALA A 5 -16.70 36.88 -20.40
CA ALA A 5 -15.69 35.86 -20.21
C ALA A 5 -16.32 34.46 -20.03
N MET A 6 -15.83 33.51 -20.82
CA MET A 6 -16.03 32.08 -20.59
C MET A 6 -15.53 31.76 -19.18
N GLY A 7 -16.45 31.48 -18.27
CA GLY A 7 -16.13 30.83 -17.02
C GLY A 7 -15.84 29.36 -17.26
N GLN A 8 -14.85 28.85 -16.52
CA GLN A 8 -14.34 27.47 -16.41
C GLN A 8 -13.24 27.08 -17.41
N PRO A 9 -12.19 26.39 -16.93
CA PRO A 9 -12.29 25.06 -16.32
C PRO A 9 -11.92 25.07 -14.83
N ASN A 10 -12.86 24.71 -13.95
CA ASN A 10 -12.78 23.46 -13.16
C ASN A 10 -11.43 22.75 -13.26
N ASP A 11 -10.73 22.71 -12.12
CA ASP A 11 -9.77 21.70 -11.73
C ASP A 11 -8.81 21.25 -12.83
N ALA A 12 -7.69 21.95 -12.94
CA ALA A 12 -6.51 21.40 -13.58
C ALA A 12 -6.20 20.07 -12.87
N ILE A 13 -6.63 18.96 -13.48
CA ILE A 13 -6.18 17.60 -13.18
C ILE A 13 -4.66 17.69 -13.09
N ASN A 14 -4.09 17.57 -11.91
CA ASN A 14 -2.64 17.56 -11.74
C ASN A 14 -2.19 16.13 -12.09
N PRO A 15 -1.67 15.88 -13.31
CA PRO A 15 -1.35 14.51 -13.74
C PRO A 15 -0.30 13.86 -12.84
N ASN A 16 0.51 14.67 -12.15
CA ASN A 16 1.50 14.18 -11.20
C ASN A 16 0.86 13.62 -9.92
N ALA A 17 -0.21 14.25 -9.43
CA ALA A 17 -0.93 13.79 -8.24
C ALA A 17 -1.69 12.48 -8.52
N ASP A 18 -2.30 12.34 -9.70
CA ASP A 18 -2.97 11.10 -10.10
C ASP A 18 -1.99 9.96 -10.35
N GLN A 19 -0.82 10.25 -10.94
CA GLN A 19 0.24 9.26 -11.11
C GLN A 19 0.82 8.80 -9.76
N GLN A 20 1.06 9.74 -8.83
CA GLN A 20 1.50 9.43 -7.47
C GLN A 20 0.48 8.59 -6.71
N ARG A 21 -0.81 8.95 -6.81
CA ARG A 21 -1.91 8.19 -6.23
C ARG A 21 -1.94 6.76 -6.74
N LYS A 22 -1.88 6.57 -8.07
CA LYS A 22 -1.89 5.26 -8.69
C LYS A 22 -0.69 4.41 -8.23
N LEU A 23 0.49 5.00 -8.16
CA LEU A 23 1.69 4.30 -7.68
C LEU A 23 1.50 3.81 -6.24
N LEU A 24 0.99 4.66 -5.34
CA LEU A 24 0.73 4.26 -3.95
C LEU A 24 -0.35 3.16 -3.87
N GLU A 25 -1.44 3.28 -4.63
CA GLU A 25 -2.48 2.26 -4.69
C GLU A 25 -1.94 0.91 -5.19
N ASP A 26 -1.04 0.92 -6.18
CA ASP A 26 -0.41 -0.30 -6.69
C ASP A 26 0.63 -0.89 -5.71
N MET A 27 1.31 -0.05 -4.92
CA MET A 27 2.20 -0.53 -3.85
C MET A 27 1.41 -1.11 -2.66
N ILE A 28 0.25 -0.55 -2.33
CA ILE A 28 -0.65 -1.11 -1.30
C ILE A 28 -1.10 -2.51 -1.70
N LYS A 29 -1.53 -2.71 -2.95
CA LYS A 29 -1.92 -4.04 -3.46
C LYS A 29 -0.79 -5.05 -3.39
N GLN A 30 0.45 -4.62 -3.65
CA GLN A 30 1.63 -5.48 -3.50
C GLN A 30 1.85 -5.86 -2.04
N CYS A 31 1.69 -4.92 -1.11
CA CYS A 31 1.77 -5.23 0.33
C CYS A 31 0.66 -6.20 0.75
N ASP A 32 -0.58 -6.01 0.27
CA ASP A 32 -1.70 -6.90 0.55
C ASP A 32 -1.38 -8.34 0.10
N ALA A 33 -0.92 -8.52 -1.15
CA ALA A 33 -0.56 -9.83 -1.68
C ALA A 33 0.58 -10.52 -0.90
N LEU A 34 1.62 -9.78 -0.52
CA LEU A 34 2.74 -10.31 0.26
C LEU A 34 2.32 -10.68 1.69
N ILE A 35 1.45 -9.87 2.30
CA ILE A 35 0.89 -10.15 3.62
C ILE A 35 0.08 -11.45 3.58
N ASP A 36 -0.77 -11.63 2.56
CA ASP A 36 -1.58 -12.84 2.40
C ASP A 36 -0.68 -14.09 2.22
N GLU A 37 0.35 -14.02 1.36
CA GLU A 37 1.31 -15.11 1.15
C GLU A 37 2.08 -15.48 2.44
N LEU A 38 2.46 -14.47 3.23
CA LEU A 38 3.15 -14.68 4.50
C LEU A 38 2.24 -15.30 5.56
N TYR A 39 0.95 -14.94 5.59
CA TYR A 39 -0.02 -15.61 6.47
C TYR A 39 -0.21 -17.08 6.09
N GLU A 40 -0.37 -17.38 4.80
CA GLU A 40 -0.48 -18.76 4.31
C GLU A 40 0.78 -19.58 4.67
N THR A 41 1.96 -18.99 4.46
CA THR A 41 3.24 -19.59 4.81
C THR A 41 3.32 -19.93 6.30
N ILE A 42 3.00 -18.98 7.17
CA ILE A 42 3.00 -19.20 8.63
C ILE A 42 1.96 -20.26 9.03
N GLU A 43 0.75 -20.22 8.47
CA GLU A 43 -0.33 -21.16 8.79
C GLU A 43 0.07 -22.60 8.44
N LEU A 44 0.60 -22.83 7.23
CA LEU A 44 1.05 -24.15 6.76
C LEU A 44 2.02 -24.81 7.74
N PHE A 45 2.97 -24.06 8.29
CA PHE A 45 3.93 -24.62 9.22
C PHE A 45 3.42 -24.80 10.65
N THR A 46 2.45 -23.99 11.08
CA THR A 46 1.81 -24.19 12.38
C THR A 46 0.96 -25.46 12.42
N LEU A 47 0.48 -25.93 11.26
CA LEU A 47 -0.32 -27.15 11.13
C LEU A 47 0.53 -28.43 11.03
N ASP A 48 1.68 -28.37 10.37
CA ASP A 48 2.54 -29.56 10.13
C ASP A 48 3.48 -29.91 11.30
N GLY A 49 3.50 -29.09 12.37
CA GLY A 49 4.36 -29.31 13.52
C GLY A 49 5.82 -29.00 13.17
N ALA A 50 6.15 -27.71 13.21
CA ALA A 50 7.46 -27.16 12.88
C ALA A 50 8.64 -27.99 13.41
N SER A 51 9.50 -28.43 12.48
CA SER A 51 10.83 -28.94 12.77
C SER A 51 11.71 -27.80 13.32
N PRO A 52 12.76 -28.06 14.12
CA PRO A 52 13.67 -27.01 14.59
C PRO A 52 14.32 -26.20 13.45
N ASP A 53 14.47 -26.79 12.26
CA ASP A 53 14.95 -26.08 11.06
C ASP A 53 13.91 -25.07 10.51
N ASP A 54 12.63 -25.26 10.85
CA ASP A 54 11.52 -24.37 10.47
C ASP A 54 11.43 -23.13 11.40
N GLU A 55 12.07 -23.15 12.59
CA GLU A 55 12.02 -22.02 13.55
C GLU A 55 12.62 -20.72 12.99
N THR A 56 13.74 -20.83 12.28
CA THR A 56 14.37 -19.66 11.62
C THR A 56 13.48 -19.09 10.53
N MET A 57 12.87 -19.98 9.72
CA MET A 57 11.93 -19.60 8.66
C MET A 57 10.63 -18.98 9.22
N HIS A 58 10.14 -19.45 10.38
CA HIS A 58 9.02 -18.79 11.09
C HIS A 58 9.38 -17.39 11.55
N THR A 59 10.59 -17.23 12.09
CA THR A 59 11.04 -15.95 12.59
C THR A 59 11.16 -14.93 11.44
N ASP A 60 11.70 -15.35 10.30
CA ASP A 60 11.84 -14.51 9.12
C ASP A 60 10.48 -14.15 8.51
N ALA A 61 9.60 -15.12 8.31
CA ALA A 61 8.25 -14.87 7.77
C ALA A 61 7.41 -13.95 8.69
N ALA A 62 7.50 -14.14 10.01
CA ALA A 62 6.82 -13.28 10.97
C ALA A 62 7.41 -11.84 10.98
N GLN A 63 8.73 -11.70 10.85
CA GLN A 63 9.37 -10.39 10.73
C GLN A 63 8.96 -9.67 9.45
N GLU A 64 8.93 -10.38 8.33
CA GLU A 64 8.46 -9.84 7.04
C GLU A 64 6.99 -9.43 7.12
N LEU A 65 6.14 -10.22 7.78
CA LEU A 65 4.72 -9.89 7.96
C LEU A 65 4.55 -8.56 8.71
N VAL A 66 5.31 -8.37 9.80
CA VAL A 66 5.32 -7.12 10.56
C VAL A 66 5.81 -5.96 9.70
N TYR A 67 6.87 -6.17 8.91
CA TYR A 67 7.43 -5.16 8.02
C TYR A 67 6.42 -4.72 6.95
N TYR A 68 5.82 -5.64 6.21
CA TYR A 68 4.88 -5.32 5.14
C TYR A 68 3.57 -4.73 5.69
N THR A 69 3.11 -5.17 6.86
CA THR A 69 1.97 -4.56 7.54
C THR A 69 2.24 -3.08 7.90
N ARG A 70 3.42 -2.78 8.45
CA ARG A 70 3.82 -1.40 8.72
C ARG A 70 3.91 -0.57 7.43
N LYS A 71 4.54 -1.12 6.38
CA LYS A 71 4.66 -0.43 5.09
C LYS A 71 3.31 -0.12 4.47
N ARG A 72 2.35 -1.06 4.55
CA ARG A 72 0.98 -0.84 4.10
C ARG A 72 0.32 0.34 4.81
N ILE A 73 0.47 0.46 6.13
CA ILE A 73 -0.06 1.58 6.91
C ILE A 73 0.54 2.90 6.44
N GLU A 74 1.87 2.98 6.31
CA GLU A 74 2.57 4.18 5.81
C GLU A 74 2.09 4.60 4.41
N LEU A 75 1.85 3.65 3.52
CA LEU A 75 1.33 3.92 2.17
C LEU A 75 -0.11 4.44 2.19
N VAL A 76 -0.96 3.89 3.07
CA VAL A 76 -2.34 4.37 3.26
C VAL A 76 -2.34 5.79 3.82
N GLU A 77 -1.47 6.10 4.78
CA GLU A 77 -1.30 7.45 5.32
C GLU A 77 -0.82 8.42 4.24
N ALA A 78 0.17 8.06 3.42
CA ALA A 78 0.62 8.86 2.30
C ALA A 78 -0.50 9.13 1.28
N LEU A 79 -1.34 8.12 1.00
CA LEU A 79 -2.49 8.25 0.12
C LEU A 79 -3.55 9.20 0.71
N GLN A 80 -3.75 9.20 2.02
CA GLN A 80 -4.64 10.13 2.71
C GLN A 80 -4.10 11.57 2.65
N LEU A 81 -2.79 11.75 2.86
CA LEU A 81 -2.14 13.07 2.75
C LEU A 81 -2.31 13.67 1.36
N LEU A 82 -2.08 12.87 0.30
CA LEU A 82 -2.32 13.31 -1.09
C LEU A 82 -3.76 13.75 -1.34
N ARG A 83 -4.75 13.07 -0.75
CA ARG A 83 -6.18 13.44 -0.88
C ARG A 83 -6.53 14.71 -0.13
N SER A 84 -5.84 14.99 0.98
CA SER A 84 -6.09 16.17 1.82
C SER A 84 -5.49 17.47 1.26
N GLY A 85 -4.64 17.39 0.22
CA GLY A 85 -4.04 18.57 -0.41
C GLY A 85 -3.18 19.43 0.53
N HIS A 86 -2.74 18.88 1.66
CA HIS A 86 -1.90 19.59 2.62
C HIS A 86 -0.41 19.28 2.38
N PRO A 87 0.44 20.32 2.25
CA PRO A 87 1.90 20.16 2.21
C PRO A 87 2.48 19.76 3.57
#